data_AF-A0A970YYU6-F1
#
_entry.id   AF-A0A970YYU6-F1
#
_cell.length_a   1.000
_cell.length_b   1.000
_cell.length_c   1.000
_cell.angle_alpha   90.00
_cell.angle_beta   90.00
_cell.angle_gamma   90.00
#
_symmetry.space_group_name_H-M   'P 1'
#
loop_
_entity.id
_entity.type
_entity.pdbx_description
1 polymer ?
#
loop_
_entity_poly.entity_id
_entity_poly.type
_entity_poly.pdbx_seq_one_letter_code
_entity_poly.pdbx_strand_id
1 'polypeptide(L)'
;MKKIIIIIAAAFILTSCTEVLLGPEPENTPQSNFEILWKTFDENYPLFGVKNINWDSLHTFYASKISSSTSENELWNITADLLLNLNDGHVKLYNKGYTDGISGSRMINRKLYDFSLELVKSKFLTEIKTAGDGYFIYGKVKQSLSAVNLGYIFISTFMASNSGNGYEWANDINNILNEFSGCDGIIIDVRNNGGGMKITGQIIASAFVDREITYLYQQEKNGPGHNDFGSPIALTVSPGTVTFNKNIALLTNRFSASGSEHFAQVLKNLPYSKQIGDTTFGAFGDIINNAQLPNGWGFAYPCRLTTTPDGKCPEGIGIIPDFLVENTKNDITAGKDKVMDYAINFLNK
;
A
#
# COMPACT_ATOMS: atom_id res chain seq x y z
N MET A 1 66.21 -22.12 28.23
CA MET A 1 66.12 -20.70 27.81
C MET A 1 66.54 -20.67 26.34
N LYS A 2 65.78 -20.30 25.30
CA LYS A 2 64.68 -19.37 25.09
C LYS A 2 63.82 -19.95 23.94
N LYS A 3 62.68 -20.59 24.24
CA LYS A 3 61.31 -20.10 23.94
C LYS A 3 61.18 -19.07 22.80
N ILE A 4 60.59 -19.54 21.71
CA ILE A 4 59.43 -18.95 21.01
C ILE A 4 59.53 -17.43 20.82
N ILE A 5 60.15 -17.02 19.72
CA ILE A 5 59.99 -15.71 19.09
C ILE A 5 59.73 -16.03 17.63
N ILE A 6 58.86 -15.27 16.96
CA ILE A 6 58.22 -15.53 15.66
C ILE A 6 56.90 -16.29 15.78
N ILE A 7 55.93 -15.76 16.54
CA ILE A 7 54.50 -15.61 16.15
C ILE A 7 53.86 -14.56 17.10
N ILE A 8 54.32 -13.30 17.12
CA ILE A 8 53.60 -12.18 17.79
C ILE A 8 53.82 -10.88 17.00
N ALA A 9 53.55 -10.89 15.70
CA ALA A 9 53.54 -9.65 14.90
C ALA A 9 52.49 -9.64 13.78
N ALA A 10 51.51 -10.55 13.83
CA ALA A 10 50.41 -10.62 12.86
C ALA A 10 49.02 -10.67 13.54
N ALA A 11 48.93 -10.24 14.80
CA ALA A 11 47.71 -10.30 15.61
C ALA A 11 47.15 -8.91 16.01
N PHE A 12 47.61 -7.82 15.39
CA PHE A 12 47.17 -6.46 15.74
C PHE A 12 46.79 -5.57 14.55
N ILE A 13 46.28 -6.16 13.47
CA ILE A 13 45.60 -5.40 12.41
C ILE A 13 44.28 -6.09 12.08
N LEU A 14 43.38 -6.11 13.07
CA LEU A 14 41.94 -6.31 12.88
C LEU A 14 41.21 -5.04 13.36
N THR A 15 41.78 -3.85 13.08
CA THR A 15 41.01 -2.61 13.11
C THR A 15 40.09 -2.67 11.90
N SER A 16 38.81 -2.83 12.18
CA SER A 16 37.71 -3.07 11.27
C SER A 16 37.81 -2.30 9.94
N CYS A 17 37.70 -3.02 8.83
CA CYS A 17 37.48 -2.42 7.50
C CYS A 17 36.16 -1.64 7.38
N THR A 18 35.41 -1.46 8.48
CA THR A 18 34.12 -0.76 8.51
C THR A 18 34.30 0.75 8.43
N GLU A 19 35.24 1.35 9.16
CA GLU A 19 35.43 2.82 9.15
C GLU A 19 35.94 3.35 7.81
N VAL A 20 36.77 2.57 7.11
CA VAL A 20 37.30 2.94 5.78
C VAL A 20 36.22 2.83 4.70
N LEU A 21 35.23 1.95 4.88
CA LEU A 21 34.17 1.70 3.89
C LEU A 21 32.90 2.53 4.14
N LEU A 22 32.57 2.80 5.41
CA LEU A 22 31.30 3.41 5.83
C LEU A 22 31.46 4.83 6.42
N GLY A 23 32.69 5.28 6.68
CA GLY A 23 32.96 6.53 7.38
C GLY A 23 32.79 6.42 8.90
N PRO A 24 32.93 7.53 9.64
CA PRO A 24 32.70 7.56 11.07
C PRO A 24 31.22 7.33 11.38
N GLU A 25 30.95 6.57 12.44
CA GLU A 25 29.60 6.40 12.98
C GLU A 25 29.01 7.79 13.34
N PRO A 26 27.78 8.11 12.91
CA PRO A 26 27.20 9.40 13.21
C PRO A 26 26.98 9.57 14.72
N GLU A 27 27.18 10.80 15.22
CA GLU A 27 26.98 11.08 16.64
C GLU A 27 25.52 10.90 17.04
N ASN A 28 25.26 10.33 18.21
CA ASN A 28 23.91 10.23 18.77
C ASN A 28 23.54 11.49 19.57
N THR A 29 23.27 12.58 18.86
CA THR A 29 22.77 13.85 19.43
C THR A 29 21.41 14.21 18.85
N PRO A 30 20.57 15.04 19.51
CA PRO A 30 19.28 15.46 18.95
C PRO A 30 19.40 16.08 17.56
N GLN A 31 20.41 16.95 17.37
CA GLN A 31 20.68 17.57 16.07
C GLN A 31 21.04 16.51 15.01
N SER A 32 22.01 15.65 15.30
CA SER A 32 22.48 14.64 14.35
C SER A 32 21.35 13.69 13.92
N ASN A 33 20.54 13.20 14.86
CA ASN A 33 19.40 12.34 14.54
C ASN A 33 18.38 13.05 13.62
N PHE A 34 18.07 14.32 13.89
CA PHE A 34 17.16 15.10 13.04
C PHE A 34 17.74 15.34 11.64
N GLU A 35 19.00 15.76 11.54
CA GLU A 35 19.65 16.04 10.25
C GLU A 35 19.77 14.78 9.39
N ILE A 36 20.09 13.63 9.98
CA ILE A 36 20.15 12.35 9.25
C ILE A 36 18.78 11.98 8.72
N LEU A 37 17.73 12.09 9.54
CA LEU A 37 16.37 11.83 9.08
C LEU A 37 15.99 12.78 7.95
N TRP A 38 16.13 14.09 8.16
CA TRP A 38 15.77 15.10 7.19
C TRP A 38 16.50 14.88 5.86
N LYS A 39 17.81 14.67 5.90
CA LYS A 39 18.66 14.42 4.73
C LYS A 39 18.29 13.12 4.02
N THR A 40 17.95 12.06 4.77
CA THR A 40 17.50 10.80 4.15
C THR A 40 16.25 11.01 3.33
N PHE A 41 15.27 11.76 3.85
CA PHE A 41 14.09 12.13 3.07
C PHE A 41 14.43 13.08 1.92
N ASP A 42 15.29 14.07 2.14
CA ASP A 42 15.73 15.03 1.11
C ASP A 42 16.27 14.31 -0.13
N GLU A 43 17.13 13.31 0.07
CA GLU A 43 17.80 12.61 -1.03
C GLU A 43 16.94 11.48 -1.65
N ASN A 44 16.01 10.90 -0.89
CA ASN A 44 15.35 9.64 -1.28
C ASN A 44 13.83 9.70 -1.40
N TYR A 45 13.16 10.74 -0.89
CA TYR A 45 11.71 10.82 -0.96
C TYR A 45 11.24 11.31 -2.35
N PRO A 46 10.45 10.51 -3.08
CA PRO A 46 10.18 10.76 -4.50
C PRO A 46 9.02 11.73 -4.75
N LEU A 47 8.35 12.22 -3.69
CA LEU A 47 7.04 12.87 -3.84
C LEU A 47 7.02 14.37 -3.51
N PHE A 48 8.16 15.01 -3.25
CA PHE A 48 8.19 16.45 -2.96
C PHE A 48 7.58 17.28 -4.08
N GLY A 49 7.99 17.02 -5.33
CA GLY A 49 7.49 17.73 -6.51
C GLY A 49 5.99 17.56 -6.73
N VAL A 50 5.48 16.32 -6.70
CA VAL A 50 4.05 16.06 -6.93
C VAL A 50 3.16 16.55 -5.79
N LYS A 51 3.69 16.67 -4.57
CA LYS A 51 2.98 17.20 -3.41
C LYS A 51 3.20 18.71 -3.20
N ASN A 52 4.01 19.37 -4.04
CA ASN A 52 4.41 20.77 -3.91
C ASN A 52 4.95 21.11 -2.51
N ILE A 53 5.81 20.24 -1.97
CA ILE A 53 6.39 20.41 -0.64
C ILE A 53 7.76 21.08 -0.76
N ASN A 54 7.95 22.17 0.00
CA ASN A 54 9.26 22.81 0.15
C ASN A 54 9.97 22.23 1.38
N TRP A 55 10.80 21.22 1.15
CA TRP A 55 11.47 20.47 2.22
C TRP A 55 12.51 21.31 2.98
N ASP A 56 13.20 22.23 2.30
CA ASP A 56 14.18 23.15 2.89
C ASP A 56 13.54 24.15 3.87
N SER A 57 12.34 24.63 3.54
CA SER A 57 11.60 25.54 4.44
C SER A 57 11.15 24.80 5.69
N LEU A 58 10.73 23.53 5.55
CA LEU A 58 10.40 22.68 6.69
C LEU A 58 11.65 22.37 7.53
N HIS A 59 12.80 22.09 6.89
CA HIS A 59 14.09 21.96 7.59
C HIS A 59 14.34 23.16 8.49
N THR A 60 14.35 24.36 7.90
CA THR A 60 14.70 25.61 8.58
C THR A 60 13.80 25.82 9.81
N PHE A 61 12.51 25.57 9.68
CA PHE A 61 11.54 25.76 10.76
C PHE A 61 11.63 24.71 11.87
N TYR A 62 11.84 23.44 11.55
CA TYR A 62 11.89 22.38 12.56
C TYR A 62 13.29 22.27 13.20
N ALA A 63 14.37 22.47 12.44
CA ALA A 63 15.73 22.52 12.94
C ALA A 63 15.92 23.61 14.00
N SER A 64 15.28 24.77 13.82
CA SER A 64 15.38 25.89 14.79
C SER A 64 14.76 25.58 16.16
N LYS A 65 14.02 24.48 16.30
CA LYS A 65 13.43 24.02 17.56
C LYS A 65 14.34 23.05 18.33
N ILE A 66 15.47 22.65 17.72
CA ILE A 66 16.37 21.65 18.27
C ILE A 66 17.61 22.34 18.85
N SER A 67 18.06 21.83 19.99
CA SER A 67 19.27 22.26 20.70
C SER A 67 19.94 21.07 21.37
N SER A 68 21.13 21.27 21.92
CA SER A 68 21.83 20.23 22.69
C SER A 68 21.07 19.77 23.95
N SER A 69 20.13 20.57 24.46
CA SER A 69 19.29 20.21 25.62
C SER A 69 17.94 19.61 25.25
N THR A 70 17.62 19.43 23.96
CA THR A 70 16.35 18.85 23.51
C THR A 70 16.21 17.42 24.00
N SER A 71 15.12 17.13 24.72
CA SER A 71 14.82 15.79 25.23
C SER A 71 14.36 14.84 24.11
N GLU A 72 14.41 13.53 24.37
CA GLU A 72 13.96 12.50 23.41
C GLU A 72 12.49 12.68 23.00
N ASN A 73 11.62 13.03 23.95
CA ASN A 73 10.19 13.27 23.69
C ASN A 73 9.95 14.52 22.84
N GLU A 74 10.70 15.61 23.10
CA GLU A 74 10.61 16.83 22.28
C GLU A 74 11.10 16.56 20.86
N LEU A 75 12.24 15.88 20.72
CA LEU A 75 12.77 15.47 19.42
C LEU A 75 11.75 14.61 18.66
N TRP A 76 11.05 13.69 19.35
CA TRP A 76 10.06 12.82 18.73
C TRP A 76 8.92 13.64 18.15
N ASN A 77 8.35 14.55 18.95
CA ASN A 77 7.25 15.40 18.51
C ASN A 77 7.67 16.31 17.34
N ILE A 78 8.85 16.93 17.41
CA ILE A 78 9.39 17.77 16.34
C ILE A 78 9.54 16.97 15.04
N THR A 79 10.09 15.76 15.14
CA THR A 79 10.35 14.89 13.98
C THR A 79 9.05 14.33 13.39
N ALA A 80 8.13 13.88 14.25
CA ALA A 80 6.82 13.40 13.83
C ALA A 80 6.02 14.52 13.15
N ASP A 81 6.03 15.74 13.70
CA ASP A 81 5.38 16.90 13.11
C ASP A 81 5.99 17.27 11.76
N LEU A 82 7.33 17.22 11.62
CA LEU A 82 7.99 17.40 10.32
C LEU A 82 7.44 16.40 9.29
N LEU A 83 7.44 15.11 9.62
CA LEU A 83 6.99 14.06 8.71
C LEU A 83 5.49 14.15 8.39
N LEU A 84 4.64 14.61 9.32
CA LEU A 84 3.20 14.81 9.08
C LEU A 84 2.91 15.75 7.90
N ASN A 85 3.81 16.70 7.59
CA ASN A 85 3.68 17.58 6.42
C ASN A 85 3.76 16.83 5.09
N LEU A 86 4.34 15.63 5.06
CA LEU A 86 4.41 14.78 3.85
C LEU A 86 3.05 14.20 3.46
N ASN A 87 2.14 14.09 4.43
CA ASN A 87 0.78 13.57 4.26
C ASN A 87 0.77 12.27 3.42
N ASP A 88 1.58 11.30 3.82
CA ASP A 88 1.85 10.08 3.08
C ASP A 88 1.83 8.86 3.99
N GLY A 89 0.85 7.98 3.79
CA GLY A 89 0.64 6.81 4.63
C GLY A 89 1.70 5.71 4.54
N HIS A 90 2.67 5.82 3.64
CA HIS A 90 3.87 4.98 3.62
C HIS A 90 5.06 5.59 4.39
N VAL A 91 4.92 6.81 4.91
CA VAL A 91 5.90 7.41 5.80
C VAL A 91 5.56 7.10 7.26
N LYS A 92 6.51 6.49 7.96
CA LYS A 92 6.36 6.07 9.35
C LYS A 92 7.63 6.35 10.16
N LEU A 93 7.46 6.68 11.43
CA LEU A 93 8.52 6.80 12.43
C LEU A 93 8.24 5.83 13.58
N TYR A 94 9.28 5.13 14.04
CA TYR A 94 9.20 4.08 15.05
C TYR A 94 10.22 4.33 16.16
N ASN A 95 9.84 4.09 17.42
CA ASN A 95 10.81 3.95 18.50
C ASN A 95 10.35 2.85 19.49
N LYS A 96 11.24 2.43 20.41
CA LYS A 96 10.97 1.31 21.33
C LYS A 96 9.90 1.61 22.40
N GLY A 97 9.42 2.85 22.55
CA GLY A 97 8.44 3.28 23.56
C GLY A 97 7.14 3.88 23.02
N TYR A 98 7.08 4.22 21.74
CA TYR A 98 5.98 4.87 21.04
C TYR A 98 5.61 4.04 19.82
N THR A 99 4.34 3.62 19.75
CA THR A 99 3.75 2.97 18.58
C THR A 99 3.62 3.96 17.42
N ASP A 100 4.11 3.55 16.24
CA ASP A 100 3.97 4.13 14.90
C ASP A 100 3.51 5.61 14.83
N GLY A 101 4.47 6.54 14.70
CA GLY A 101 4.18 7.87 14.20
C GLY A 101 3.87 7.79 12.71
N ILE A 102 2.61 7.92 12.31
CA ILE A 102 2.22 7.85 10.88
C ILE A 102 2.11 9.26 10.30
N SER A 103 2.73 9.47 9.15
CA SER A 103 2.47 10.62 8.29
C SER A 103 1.18 10.38 7.50
N GLY A 104 0.21 11.29 7.50
CA GLY A 104 -1.01 11.14 6.70
C GLY A 104 -2.28 11.58 7.40
N SER A 105 -2.73 12.81 7.12
CA SER A 105 -4.04 13.34 7.54
C SER A 105 -5.21 12.45 7.12
N ARG A 106 -5.06 11.69 6.02
CA ARG A 106 -6.09 10.74 5.54
C ARG A 106 -6.22 9.49 6.39
N MET A 107 -5.20 9.13 7.18
CA MET A 107 -5.32 8.08 8.22
C MET A 107 -6.22 8.57 9.36
N ILE A 108 -6.08 9.85 9.73
CA ILE A 108 -6.78 10.49 10.84
C ILE A 108 -8.28 10.69 10.51
N ASN A 109 -8.61 10.92 9.24
CA ASN A 109 -9.98 11.16 8.77
C ASN A 109 -10.65 9.94 8.11
N ARG A 110 -10.13 8.71 8.29
CA ARG A 110 -10.78 7.52 7.71
C ARG A 110 -12.15 7.31 8.35
N LYS A 111 -13.19 7.13 7.54
CA LYS A 111 -14.54 6.78 8.00
C LYS A 111 -14.53 5.36 8.57
N LEU A 112 -14.31 5.24 9.87
CA LEU A 112 -14.43 3.97 10.56
C LEU A 112 -15.88 3.45 10.42
N TYR A 113 -16.03 2.14 10.21
CA TYR A 113 -17.32 1.43 10.21
C TYR A 113 -18.24 1.69 8.99
N ASP A 114 -17.68 2.02 7.83
CA ASP A 114 -18.42 2.15 6.56
C ASP A 114 -18.59 0.81 5.80
N PHE A 115 -18.07 -0.29 6.35
CA PHE A 115 -18.15 -1.63 5.77
C PHE A 115 -18.37 -2.70 6.86
N SER A 116 -19.17 -3.72 6.53
CA SER A 116 -19.36 -4.91 7.37
C SER A 116 -19.48 -6.16 6.49
N LEU A 117 -18.44 -6.98 6.48
CA LEU A 117 -18.44 -8.26 5.77
C LEU A 117 -19.55 -9.20 6.26
N GLU A 118 -19.86 -9.20 7.56
CA GLU A 118 -20.95 -10.03 8.10
C GLU A 118 -22.32 -9.57 7.61
N LEU A 119 -22.52 -8.26 7.43
CA LEU A 119 -23.73 -7.76 6.77
C LEU A 119 -23.78 -8.22 5.31
N VAL A 120 -22.65 -8.15 4.58
CA VAL A 120 -22.59 -8.63 3.20
C VAL A 120 -22.97 -10.10 3.11
N LYS A 121 -22.30 -10.96 3.88
CA LYS A 121 -22.54 -12.41 3.95
C LYS A 121 -24.00 -12.73 4.27
N SER A 122 -24.52 -12.20 5.37
CA SER A 122 -25.86 -12.56 5.87
C SER A 122 -26.99 -12.04 4.97
N LYS A 123 -26.86 -10.81 4.47
CA LYS A 123 -27.93 -10.15 3.71
C LYS A 123 -27.90 -10.49 2.23
N PHE A 124 -26.73 -10.47 1.60
CA PHE A 124 -26.62 -10.47 0.13
C PHE A 124 -26.26 -11.82 -0.48
N LEU A 125 -25.60 -12.71 0.27
CA LEU A 125 -24.96 -13.89 -0.33
C LEU A 125 -25.67 -15.21 -0.02
N THR A 126 -25.46 -16.17 -0.91
CA THR A 126 -25.76 -17.60 -0.77
C THR A 126 -24.53 -18.41 -1.20
N GLU A 127 -24.49 -19.70 -0.86
CA GLU A 127 -23.39 -20.62 -1.24
C GLU A 127 -22.01 -20.09 -0.82
N ILE A 128 -21.92 -19.52 0.39
CA ILE A 128 -20.70 -18.87 0.87
C ILE A 128 -19.61 -19.91 1.10
N LYS A 129 -18.45 -19.68 0.49
CA LYS A 129 -17.25 -20.52 0.57
C LYS A 129 -16.02 -19.65 0.83
N THR A 130 -14.93 -20.33 1.18
CA THR A 130 -13.62 -19.70 1.38
C THR A 130 -12.56 -20.36 0.49
N ALA A 131 -11.58 -19.58 0.06
CA ALA A 131 -10.39 -20.03 -0.68
C ALA A 131 -9.19 -19.14 -0.33
N GLY A 132 -8.01 -19.44 -0.89
CA GLY A 132 -6.80 -18.63 -0.68
C GLY A 132 -6.46 -18.45 0.79
N ASP A 133 -6.29 -19.55 1.53
CA ASP A 133 -6.06 -19.59 2.99
C ASP A 133 -7.12 -18.89 3.84
N GLY A 134 -8.34 -18.74 3.31
CA GLY A 134 -9.44 -18.03 3.98
C GLY A 134 -9.42 -16.52 3.76
N TYR A 135 -8.49 -16.00 2.96
CA TYR A 135 -8.47 -14.59 2.60
C TYR A 135 -9.45 -14.22 1.50
N PHE A 136 -9.95 -15.22 0.76
CA PHE A 136 -11.06 -15.05 -0.18
C PHE A 136 -12.34 -15.60 0.44
N ILE A 137 -13.39 -14.77 0.46
CA ILE A 137 -14.75 -15.20 0.77
C ILE A 137 -15.58 -14.95 -0.47
N TYR A 138 -16.16 -15.99 -1.03
CA TYR A 138 -16.91 -15.90 -2.27
C TYR A 138 -18.25 -16.64 -2.17
N GLY A 139 -19.18 -16.28 -3.05
CA GLY A 139 -20.50 -16.89 -3.12
C GLY A 139 -21.31 -16.24 -4.24
N LYS A 140 -22.59 -16.56 -4.31
CA LYS A 140 -23.51 -15.93 -5.27
C LYS A 140 -24.36 -14.89 -4.58
N VAL A 141 -24.69 -13.81 -5.29
CA VAL A 141 -25.71 -12.87 -4.82
C VAL A 141 -27.05 -13.59 -4.82
N LYS A 142 -27.85 -13.41 -3.77
CA LYS A 142 -29.19 -14.01 -3.67
C LYS A 142 -30.05 -13.57 -4.86
N GLN A 143 -30.71 -14.52 -5.51
CA GLN A 143 -31.60 -14.26 -6.65
C GLN A 143 -32.79 -13.35 -6.32
N SER A 144 -33.17 -13.23 -5.05
CA SER A 144 -34.20 -12.27 -4.61
C SER A 144 -33.74 -10.80 -4.72
N LEU A 145 -32.45 -10.55 -4.93
CA LEU A 145 -31.85 -9.21 -4.99
C LEU A 145 -31.36 -8.85 -6.40
N SER A 146 -31.23 -9.81 -7.30
CA SER A 146 -30.63 -9.65 -8.63
C SER A 146 -31.48 -10.30 -9.70
N ALA A 147 -31.62 -9.64 -10.86
CA ALA A 147 -32.32 -10.19 -12.02
C ALA A 147 -31.42 -11.14 -12.84
N VAL A 148 -30.11 -11.05 -12.65
CA VAL A 148 -29.08 -11.84 -13.33
C VAL A 148 -28.23 -12.62 -12.32
N ASN A 149 -27.49 -13.63 -12.79
CA ASN A 149 -26.65 -14.44 -11.92
C ASN A 149 -25.36 -13.68 -11.59
N LEU A 150 -25.20 -13.23 -10.36
CA LEU A 150 -24.00 -12.49 -9.94
C LEU A 150 -23.13 -13.31 -8.99
N GLY A 151 -21.83 -13.37 -9.30
CA GLY A 151 -20.81 -13.83 -8.37
C GLY A 151 -20.36 -12.70 -7.45
N TYR A 152 -19.90 -13.04 -6.25
CA TYR A 152 -19.27 -12.11 -5.32
C TYR A 152 -17.96 -12.69 -4.82
N ILE A 153 -16.90 -11.87 -4.78
CA ILE A 153 -15.59 -12.22 -4.23
C ILE A 153 -15.14 -11.09 -3.32
N PHE A 154 -14.97 -11.37 -2.03
CA PHE A 154 -14.26 -10.51 -1.10
C PHE A 154 -12.81 -10.95 -0.97
N ILE A 155 -11.88 -10.00 -1.09
CA ILE A 155 -10.45 -10.23 -0.92
C ILE A 155 -9.98 -9.37 0.26
N SER A 156 -9.63 -10.03 1.37
CA SER A 156 -9.27 -9.34 2.62
C SER A 156 -7.85 -8.78 2.64
N THR A 157 -6.92 -9.37 1.89
CA THR A 157 -5.51 -8.96 1.83
C THR A 157 -4.84 -9.43 0.54
N PHE A 158 -3.72 -8.80 0.20
CA PHE A 158 -2.78 -9.23 -0.85
C PHE A 158 -1.44 -9.70 -0.28
N MET A 159 -1.35 -9.99 1.01
CA MET A 159 -0.16 -10.61 1.61
C MET A 159 0.12 -11.97 0.94
N ALA A 160 1.37 -12.43 0.93
CA ALA A 160 1.68 -13.77 0.45
C ALA A 160 0.95 -14.83 1.29
N SER A 161 0.58 -15.95 0.66
CA SER A 161 -0.03 -17.09 1.34
C SER A 161 0.90 -17.60 2.45
N ASN A 162 0.32 -18.14 3.52
CA ASN A 162 1.13 -18.73 4.60
C ASN A 162 1.82 -20.03 4.14
N SER A 163 1.42 -20.56 2.98
CA SER A 163 1.85 -21.80 2.34
C SER A 163 2.94 -21.63 1.26
N GLY A 164 3.25 -20.42 0.78
CA GLY A 164 4.17 -20.28 -0.36
C GLY A 164 4.40 -18.89 -0.93
N ASN A 165 4.83 -18.84 -2.19
CA ASN A 165 5.32 -17.66 -2.92
C ASN A 165 4.22 -16.86 -3.66
N GLY A 166 2.95 -17.00 -3.28
CA GLY A 166 1.82 -16.23 -3.82
C GLY A 166 1.20 -16.74 -5.14
N TYR A 167 1.77 -17.77 -5.77
CA TYR A 167 1.23 -18.36 -6.99
C TYR A 167 0.03 -19.29 -6.77
N GLU A 168 -0.19 -19.76 -5.54
CA GLU A 168 -1.31 -20.67 -5.22
C GLU A 168 -2.67 -19.98 -5.43
N TRP A 169 -2.75 -18.68 -5.16
CA TRP A 169 -3.97 -17.91 -5.34
C TRP A 169 -4.38 -17.74 -6.81
N ALA A 170 -3.47 -17.95 -7.76
CA ALA A 170 -3.81 -18.04 -9.17
C ALA A 170 -4.78 -19.21 -9.43
N ASN A 171 -4.53 -20.37 -8.80
CA ASN A 171 -5.40 -21.52 -8.93
C ASN A 171 -6.70 -21.34 -8.15
N ASP A 172 -6.64 -20.73 -6.96
CA ASP A 172 -7.86 -20.42 -6.19
C ASP A 172 -8.80 -19.50 -6.97
N ILE A 173 -8.28 -18.41 -7.56
CA ILE A 173 -9.12 -17.50 -8.33
C ILE A 173 -9.68 -18.20 -9.59
N ASN A 174 -8.87 -19.01 -10.28
CA ASN A 174 -9.33 -19.79 -11.43
C ASN A 174 -10.46 -20.75 -11.06
N ASN A 175 -10.35 -21.42 -9.91
CA ASN A 175 -11.38 -22.34 -9.41
C ASN A 175 -12.68 -21.59 -9.09
N ILE A 176 -12.59 -20.43 -8.43
CA ILE A 176 -13.75 -19.57 -8.18
C ILE A 176 -14.41 -19.15 -9.50
N LEU A 177 -13.62 -18.73 -10.50
CA LEU A 177 -14.16 -18.32 -11.80
C LEU A 177 -14.80 -19.47 -12.57
N ASN A 178 -14.29 -20.70 -12.43
CA ASN A 178 -14.93 -21.88 -13.00
C ASN A 178 -16.31 -22.12 -12.39
N GLU A 179 -16.45 -21.96 -11.06
CA GLU A 179 -17.75 -22.02 -10.38
C GLU A 179 -18.69 -20.87 -10.81
N PHE A 180 -18.13 -19.72 -11.17
CA PHE A 180 -18.86 -18.54 -11.66
C PHE A 180 -19.00 -18.49 -13.18
N SER A 181 -18.71 -19.57 -13.90
CA SER A 181 -18.86 -19.63 -15.37
C SER A 181 -20.28 -19.29 -15.86
N GLY A 182 -21.30 -19.61 -15.06
CA GLY A 182 -22.70 -19.25 -15.30
C GLY A 182 -23.12 -17.86 -14.83
N CYS A 183 -22.24 -17.08 -14.19
CA CYS A 183 -22.55 -15.73 -13.74
C CYS A 183 -22.45 -14.73 -14.90
N ASP A 184 -23.37 -13.78 -14.94
CA ASP A 184 -23.45 -12.69 -15.92
C ASP A 184 -22.51 -11.52 -15.56
N GLY A 185 -22.19 -11.39 -14.28
CA GLY A 185 -21.25 -10.40 -13.74
C GLY A 185 -20.68 -10.82 -12.39
N ILE A 186 -19.63 -10.14 -11.95
CA ILE A 186 -18.99 -10.37 -10.64
C ILE A 186 -18.84 -9.05 -9.88
N ILE A 187 -19.17 -9.09 -8.59
CA ILE A 187 -18.81 -8.04 -7.63
C ILE A 187 -17.50 -8.47 -6.96
N ILE A 188 -16.46 -7.65 -7.08
CA ILE A 188 -15.17 -7.86 -6.42
C ILE A 188 -15.04 -6.80 -5.33
N ASP A 189 -14.95 -7.22 -4.08
CA ASP A 189 -14.91 -6.33 -2.92
C ASP A 189 -13.54 -6.34 -2.25
N VAL A 190 -12.87 -5.20 -2.29
CA VAL A 190 -11.58 -4.95 -1.62
C VAL A 190 -11.69 -3.82 -0.59
N ARG A 191 -12.91 -3.51 -0.12
CA ARG A 191 -13.11 -2.60 1.02
C ARG A 191 -12.42 -3.16 2.26
N ASN A 192 -11.76 -2.30 3.02
CA ASN A 192 -10.93 -2.67 4.16
C ASN A 192 -9.71 -3.58 3.86
N ASN A 193 -9.31 -3.70 2.59
CA ASN A 193 -8.08 -4.39 2.22
C ASN A 193 -6.87 -3.45 2.26
N GLY A 194 -6.08 -3.52 3.34
CA GLY A 194 -4.89 -2.68 3.53
C GLY A 194 -3.73 -2.96 2.57
N GLY A 195 -3.88 -3.93 1.67
CA GLY A 195 -2.88 -4.29 0.67
C GLY A 195 -2.07 -5.52 1.04
N GLY A 196 -0.78 -5.47 0.70
CA GLY A 196 0.14 -6.59 0.71
C GLY A 196 1.09 -6.49 -0.48
N MET A 197 1.46 -7.63 -1.06
CA MET A 197 2.41 -7.66 -2.17
C MET A 197 1.72 -7.29 -3.49
N LYS A 198 2.31 -6.35 -4.25
CA LYS A 198 1.80 -5.96 -5.58
C LYS A 198 1.69 -7.15 -6.53
N ILE A 199 2.67 -8.06 -6.50
CA ILE A 199 2.70 -9.24 -7.37
C ILE A 199 1.48 -10.14 -7.14
N THR A 200 1.04 -10.31 -5.90
CA THR A 200 -0.17 -11.06 -5.57
C THR A 200 -1.40 -10.40 -6.20
N GLY A 201 -1.48 -9.07 -6.15
CA GLY A 201 -2.49 -8.29 -6.85
C GLY A 201 -2.46 -8.52 -8.36
N GLN A 202 -1.29 -8.49 -8.99
CA GLN A 202 -1.13 -8.76 -10.42
C GLN A 202 -1.55 -10.19 -10.79
N ILE A 203 -1.19 -11.17 -9.98
CA ILE A 203 -1.56 -12.58 -10.18
C ILE A 203 -3.08 -12.73 -10.17
N ILE A 204 -3.77 -12.19 -9.16
CA ILE A 204 -5.24 -12.27 -9.09
C ILE A 204 -5.87 -11.47 -10.25
N ALA A 205 -5.33 -10.29 -10.56
CA ALA A 205 -5.86 -9.45 -11.63
C ALA A 205 -5.73 -10.10 -13.02
N SER A 206 -4.73 -10.96 -13.23
CA SER A 206 -4.53 -11.69 -14.49
C SER A 206 -5.78 -12.49 -14.92
N ALA A 207 -6.60 -12.90 -13.95
CA ALA A 207 -7.83 -13.63 -14.19
C ALA A 207 -8.97 -12.76 -14.75
N PHE A 208 -8.78 -11.44 -14.85
CA PHE A 208 -9.81 -10.49 -15.29
C PHE A 208 -9.41 -9.65 -16.50
N VAL A 209 -8.15 -9.75 -16.97
CA VAL A 209 -7.66 -9.01 -18.15
C VAL A 209 -7.77 -9.86 -19.41
N ASP A 210 -8.12 -9.24 -20.54
CA ASP A 210 -8.29 -9.92 -21.84
C ASP A 210 -7.05 -9.81 -22.76
N ARG A 211 -6.13 -8.90 -22.44
CA ARG A 211 -4.85 -8.68 -23.11
C ARG A 211 -3.84 -8.11 -22.12
N GLU A 212 -2.57 -8.04 -22.53
CA GLU A 212 -1.58 -7.30 -21.75
C GLU A 212 -1.98 -5.83 -21.65
N ILE A 213 -2.05 -5.31 -20.42
CA ILE A 213 -2.27 -3.88 -20.17
C ILE A 213 -1.15 -3.32 -19.31
N THR A 214 -0.74 -2.10 -19.61
CA THR A 214 0.05 -1.29 -18.68
C THR A 214 -0.90 -0.55 -17.76
N TYR A 215 -0.78 -0.76 -16.44
CA TYR A 215 -1.69 -0.16 -15.47
C TYR A 215 -1.07 1.01 -14.70
N LEU A 216 0.25 1.03 -14.53
CA LEU A 216 1.03 2.10 -13.89
C LEU A 216 2.43 2.17 -14.50
N TYR A 217 3.13 3.26 -14.20
CA TYR A 217 4.57 3.42 -14.37
C TYR A 217 5.22 3.71 -13.03
N GLN A 218 6.45 3.24 -12.85
CA GLN A 218 7.25 3.57 -11.67
C GLN A 218 8.62 4.10 -12.07
N GLN A 219 9.09 5.12 -11.36
CA GLN A 219 10.42 5.68 -11.49
C GLN A 219 11.13 5.61 -10.15
N GLU A 220 12.32 5.03 -10.14
CA GLU A 220 13.17 4.92 -8.95
C GLU A 220 14.04 6.16 -8.79
N LYS A 221 14.22 6.61 -7.54
CA LYS A 221 15.21 7.64 -7.22
C LYS A 221 16.61 7.12 -7.54
N ASN A 222 17.38 7.87 -8.32
CA ASN A 222 18.72 7.45 -8.76
C ASN A 222 19.82 8.48 -8.46
N GLY A 223 19.51 9.51 -7.67
CA GLY A 223 20.43 10.58 -7.28
C GLY A 223 19.86 11.43 -6.13
N PRO A 224 20.66 12.35 -5.56
CA PRO A 224 20.26 13.12 -4.38
C PRO A 224 19.29 14.28 -4.68
N GLY A 225 19.19 14.78 -5.90
CA GLY A 225 18.26 15.86 -6.23
C GLY A 225 16.81 15.38 -6.22
N HIS A 226 15.85 16.18 -5.76
CA HIS A 226 14.45 15.76 -5.59
C HIS A 226 13.78 15.17 -6.84
N ASN A 227 14.25 15.56 -8.03
CA ASN A 227 13.74 15.10 -9.32
C ASN A 227 14.70 14.14 -10.05
N ASP A 228 15.75 13.66 -9.40
CA ASP A 228 16.68 12.68 -9.95
C ASP A 228 16.01 11.30 -9.95
N PHE A 229 15.39 10.98 -11.08
CA PHE A 229 14.68 9.74 -11.35
C PHE A 229 15.31 8.96 -12.50
N GLY A 230 15.25 7.64 -12.41
CA GLY A 230 15.49 6.75 -13.54
C GLY A 230 14.39 6.81 -14.61
N SER A 231 14.59 6.08 -15.70
CA SER A 231 13.58 5.89 -16.73
C SER A 231 12.32 5.24 -16.16
N PRO A 232 11.12 5.60 -16.63
CA PRO A 232 9.88 4.97 -16.20
C PRO A 232 9.83 3.50 -16.60
N ILE A 233 9.51 2.65 -15.63
CA ILE A 233 9.30 1.20 -15.80
C ILE A 233 7.79 0.97 -15.88
N ALA A 234 7.32 0.38 -16.97
CA ALA A 234 5.92 0.00 -17.12
C ALA A 234 5.60 -1.18 -16.19
N LEU A 235 4.52 -1.05 -15.42
CA LEU A 235 3.92 -2.17 -14.71
C LEU A 235 2.80 -2.73 -15.56
N THR A 236 2.94 -4.00 -15.95
CA THR A 236 1.99 -4.69 -16.82
C THR A 236 1.31 -5.87 -16.12
N VAL A 237 0.15 -6.26 -16.64
CA VAL A 237 -0.52 -7.52 -16.32
C VAL A 237 -0.99 -8.14 -17.62
N SER A 238 -0.70 -9.42 -17.80
CA SER A 238 -1.14 -10.23 -18.93
C SER A 238 -2.21 -11.24 -18.53
N PRO A 239 -3.04 -11.72 -19.47
CA PRO A 239 -4.10 -12.67 -19.17
C PRO A 239 -3.55 -13.96 -18.55
N GLY A 240 -4.26 -14.44 -17.53
CA GLY A 240 -4.04 -15.76 -16.95
C GLY A 240 -4.62 -16.89 -17.82
N THR A 241 -4.63 -18.10 -17.27
CA THR A 241 -5.17 -19.30 -17.94
C THR A 241 -6.70 -19.31 -18.02
N VAL A 242 -7.36 -18.76 -17.02
CA VAL A 242 -8.81 -18.52 -17.00
C VAL A 242 -9.02 -17.02 -16.98
N THR A 243 -9.92 -16.53 -17.84
CA THR A 243 -10.26 -15.10 -17.88
C THR A 243 -11.76 -14.91 -17.72
N PHE A 244 -12.14 -13.97 -16.85
CA PHE A 244 -13.49 -13.45 -16.74
C PHE A 244 -13.55 -12.06 -17.37
N ASN A 245 -14.25 -11.95 -18.49
CA ASN A 245 -14.34 -10.74 -19.31
C ASN A 245 -15.76 -10.18 -19.42
N LYS A 246 -16.65 -10.53 -18.46
CA LYS A 246 -17.98 -9.93 -18.33
C LYS A 246 -17.95 -8.74 -17.36
N ASN A 247 -19.10 -8.15 -17.07
CA ASN A 247 -19.22 -6.95 -16.25
C ASN A 247 -18.71 -7.18 -14.81
N ILE A 248 -17.88 -6.24 -14.33
CA ILE A 248 -17.30 -6.24 -12.99
C ILE A 248 -17.73 -4.97 -12.24
N ALA A 249 -18.20 -5.15 -11.00
CA ALA A 249 -18.32 -4.08 -10.03
C ALA A 249 -17.21 -4.22 -8.98
N LEU A 250 -16.22 -3.32 -9.00
CA LEU A 250 -15.14 -3.28 -8.02
C LEU A 250 -15.53 -2.38 -6.85
N LEU A 251 -15.57 -2.90 -5.63
CA LEU A 251 -15.89 -2.14 -4.43
C LEU A 251 -14.62 -1.71 -3.68
N THR A 252 -14.48 -0.41 -3.43
CA THR A 252 -13.34 0.17 -2.70
C THR A 252 -13.80 1.14 -1.62
N ASN A 253 -12.94 1.35 -0.61
CA ASN A 253 -13.09 2.44 0.35
C ASN A 253 -11.72 3.01 0.77
N ARG A 254 -11.71 3.93 1.74
CA ARG A 254 -10.49 4.58 2.24
C ARG A 254 -9.48 3.67 2.90
N PHE A 255 -9.87 2.44 3.19
CA PHE A 255 -8.98 1.41 3.74
C PHE A 255 -8.40 0.48 2.66
N SER A 256 -8.91 0.54 1.43
CA SER A 256 -8.27 -0.08 0.27
C SER A 256 -6.94 0.63 0.00
N ALA A 257 -5.81 -0.03 0.26
CA ALA A 257 -4.47 0.60 0.24
C ALA A 257 -3.40 -0.30 -0.41
N SER A 258 -2.28 0.28 -0.85
CA SER A 258 -1.07 -0.45 -1.22
C SER A 258 -1.31 -1.50 -2.30
N GLY A 259 -0.93 -2.77 -2.10
CA GLY A 259 -1.18 -3.85 -3.06
C GLY A 259 -2.63 -3.93 -3.56
N SER A 260 -3.62 -3.54 -2.72
CA SER A 260 -5.02 -3.47 -3.13
C SER A 260 -5.29 -2.37 -4.15
N GLU A 261 -4.54 -1.27 -4.11
CA GLU A 261 -4.66 -0.19 -5.08
C GLU A 261 -4.01 -0.56 -6.42
N HIS A 262 -2.92 -1.34 -6.41
CA HIS A 262 -2.36 -1.91 -7.64
C HIS A 262 -3.40 -2.82 -8.33
N PHE A 263 -4.04 -3.72 -7.58
CA PHE A 263 -5.14 -4.55 -8.09
C PHE A 263 -6.32 -3.71 -8.61
N ALA A 264 -6.76 -2.73 -7.83
CA ALA A 264 -7.86 -1.85 -8.21
C ALA A 264 -7.54 -1.03 -9.47
N GLN A 265 -6.30 -0.59 -9.65
CA GLN A 265 -5.86 0.16 -10.83
C GLN A 265 -5.89 -0.69 -12.10
N VAL A 266 -5.53 -1.98 -12.01
CA VAL A 266 -5.65 -2.92 -13.13
C VAL A 266 -7.12 -3.01 -13.56
N LEU A 267 -8.02 -3.30 -12.61
CA LEU A 267 -9.45 -3.41 -12.90
C LEU A 267 -10.06 -2.08 -13.37
N LYS A 268 -9.62 -0.94 -12.83
CA LYS A 268 -10.09 0.40 -13.24
C LYS A 268 -9.84 0.69 -14.71
N ASN A 269 -8.77 0.11 -15.27
CA ASN A 269 -8.40 0.28 -16.67
C ASN A 269 -9.18 -0.64 -17.63
N LEU A 270 -10.01 -1.55 -17.13
CA LEU A 270 -10.80 -2.45 -17.95
C LEU A 270 -12.13 -1.79 -18.37
N PRO A 271 -12.53 -1.90 -19.66
CA PRO A 271 -13.73 -1.23 -20.15
C PRO A 271 -15.03 -1.79 -19.55
N TYR A 272 -15.01 -3.05 -19.10
CA TYR A 272 -16.13 -3.78 -18.49
C TYR A 272 -16.11 -3.78 -16.96
N SER A 273 -15.23 -2.99 -16.33
CA SER A 273 -15.15 -2.86 -14.88
C SER A 273 -15.50 -1.44 -14.45
N LYS A 274 -16.26 -1.31 -13.35
CA LYS A 274 -16.55 -0.03 -12.70
C LYS A 274 -16.25 -0.09 -11.22
N GLN A 275 -15.48 0.90 -10.76
CA GLN A 275 -15.19 1.11 -9.34
C GLN A 275 -16.33 1.87 -8.68
N ILE A 276 -16.86 1.32 -7.59
CA ILE A 276 -18.01 1.82 -6.83
C ILE A 276 -17.60 1.88 -5.37
N GLY A 277 -17.98 2.94 -4.66
CA GLY A 277 -17.63 3.10 -3.25
C GLY A 277 -16.96 4.44 -2.99
N ASP A 278 -15.87 4.45 -2.24
CA ASP A 278 -15.06 5.65 -2.01
C ASP A 278 -13.68 5.51 -2.69
N THR A 279 -13.00 6.64 -2.85
CA THR A 279 -11.62 6.67 -3.35
C THR A 279 -10.73 5.91 -2.37
N THR A 280 -9.74 5.23 -2.93
CA THR A 280 -8.78 4.44 -2.13
C THR A 280 -7.87 5.34 -1.29
N PHE A 281 -6.94 4.72 -0.56
CA PHE A 281 -6.11 5.42 0.41
C PHE A 281 -5.08 6.37 -0.23
N GLY A 282 -4.42 5.96 -1.31
CA GLY A 282 -3.38 6.71 -2.00
C GLY A 282 -1.97 6.40 -1.48
N ALA A 283 -1.59 5.13 -1.40
CA ALA A 283 -0.26 4.71 -0.99
C ALA A 283 0.26 3.59 -1.92
N PHE A 284 0.87 3.95 -3.05
CA PHE A 284 1.28 3.00 -4.11
C PHE A 284 2.76 2.63 -4.08
N GLY A 285 3.58 3.50 -3.49
CA GLY A 285 5.03 3.48 -3.60
C GLY A 285 5.60 2.29 -2.87
N ASP A 286 6.65 1.69 -3.43
CA ASP A 286 7.41 0.71 -2.67
C ASP A 286 8.06 1.39 -1.48
N ILE A 287 8.03 0.71 -0.35
CA ILE A 287 8.55 1.21 0.91
C ILE A 287 9.94 0.67 1.14
N ILE A 288 10.86 1.56 1.50
CA ILE A 288 12.07 1.16 2.21
C ILE A 288 11.70 1.10 3.68
N ASN A 289 11.77 -0.10 4.25
CA ASN A 289 11.57 -0.34 5.67
C ASN A 289 12.91 -0.38 6.39
N ASN A 290 12.89 0.00 7.68
CA ASN A 290 13.99 -0.18 8.62
C ASN A 290 15.23 0.71 8.38
N ALA A 291 15.05 1.92 7.83
CA ALA A 291 16.09 2.94 7.97
C ALA A 291 16.20 3.29 9.47
N GLN A 292 17.43 3.45 9.98
CA GLN A 292 17.68 3.64 11.42
C GLN A 292 18.42 4.94 11.67
N LEU A 293 18.06 5.60 12.76
CA LEU A 293 18.77 6.74 13.31
C LEU A 293 19.75 6.30 14.41
N PRO A 294 20.80 7.08 14.72
CA PRO A 294 21.77 6.77 15.79
C PRO A 294 21.15 6.50 17.17
N ASN A 295 20.01 7.11 17.49
CA ASN A 295 19.26 6.87 18.73
C ASN A 295 18.45 5.55 18.72
N GLY A 296 18.51 4.77 17.64
CA GLY A 296 17.80 3.50 17.48
C GLY A 296 16.35 3.64 17.03
N TRP A 297 15.89 4.83 16.69
CA TRP A 297 14.59 5.01 16.04
C TRP A 297 14.65 4.45 14.62
N GLY A 298 13.55 3.84 14.19
CA GLY A 298 13.37 3.39 12.82
C GLY A 298 12.48 4.35 12.04
N PHE A 299 12.57 4.35 10.72
CA PHE A 299 11.59 4.99 9.86
C PHE A 299 11.41 4.25 8.53
N ALA A 300 10.30 4.53 7.87
CA ALA A 300 9.97 4.03 6.54
C ALA A 300 9.52 5.18 5.64
N TYR A 301 9.80 5.06 4.34
CA TYR A 301 9.43 6.03 3.32
C TYR A 301 9.29 5.37 1.95
N PRO A 302 8.48 5.92 1.03
CA PRO A 302 8.41 5.43 -0.34
C PRO A 302 9.68 5.77 -1.12
N CYS A 303 10.13 4.89 -2.01
CA CYS A 303 11.34 5.10 -2.83
C CYS A 303 11.09 5.20 -4.34
N ARG A 304 9.83 5.13 -4.77
CA ARG A 304 9.44 5.24 -6.19
C ARG A 304 8.33 6.26 -6.40
N LEU A 305 8.46 7.06 -7.46
CA LEU A 305 7.36 7.84 -8.00
C LEU A 305 6.48 6.90 -8.83
N THR A 306 5.18 6.88 -8.54
CA THR A 306 4.19 6.09 -9.28
C THR A 306 3.29 7.01 -10.08
N THR A 307 3.07 6.71 -11.37
CA THR A 307 2.14 7.46 -12.22
C THR A 307 1.21 6.53 -13.00
N THR A 308 -0.01 6.98 -13.26
CA THR A 308 -0.92 6.37 -14.23
C THR A 308 -0.44 6.59 -15.67
N PRO A 309 -0.97 5.85 -16.65
CA PRO A 309 -0.60 6.05 -18.06
C PRO A 309 -0.87 7.45 -18.62
N ASP A 310 -1.80 8.21 -18.03
CA ASP A 310 -2.03 9.62 -18.35
C ASP A 310 -1.13 10.60 -17.56
N GLY A 311 -0.11 10.09 -16.86
CA GLY A 311 0.93 10.88 -16.19
C GLY A 311 0.54 11.45 -14.82
N LYS A 312 -0.59 11.03 -14.24
CA LYS A 312 -1.02 11.50 -12.91
C LYS A 312 -0.43 10.64 -11.80
N CYS A 313 -0.02 11.25 -10.71
CA CYS A 313 0.43 10.54 -9.51
C CYS A 313 -0.76 10.28 -8.59
N PRO A 314 -1.10 9.01 -8.28
CA PRO A 314 -2.18 8.70 -7.35
C PRO A 314 -1.74 8.73 -5.87
N GLU A 315 -0.46 8.98 -5.57
CA GLU A 315 0.07 9.03 -4.21
C GLU A 315 -0.52 10.18 -3.40
N GLY A 316 -0.95 9.88 -2.18
CA GLY A 316 -1.69 10.81 -1.32
C GLY A 316 -3.09 11.17 -1.82
N ILE A 317 -3.53 10.66 -2.98
CA ILE A 317 -4.85 10.94 -3.59
C ILE A 317 -5.73 9.68 -3.60
N GLY A 318 -5.18 8.53 -3.99
CA GLY A 318 -5.94 7.30 -4.24
C GLY A 318 -6.66 7.29 -5.59
N ILE A 319 -7.25 6.14 -5.92
CA ILE A 319 -8.02 5.90 -7.14
C ILE A 319 -9.45 6.35 -6.90
N ILE A 320 -9.88 7.37 -7.64
CA ILE A 320 -11.22 7.94 -7.55
C ILE A 320 -12.22 6.96 -8.18
N PRO A 321 -13.35 6.62 -7.50
CA PRO A 321 -14.33 5.69 -8.02
C PRO A 321 -15.05 6.25 -9.24
N ASP A 322 -15.56 5.38 -10.11
CA ASP A 322 -16.46 5.79 -11.19
C ASP A 322 -17.79 6.29 -10.60
N PHE A 323 -18.21 5.66 -9.50
CA PHE A 323 -19.40 6.03 -8.76
C PHE A 323 -19.09 6.17 -7.27
N LEU A 324 -19.08 7.41 -6.79
CA LEU A 324 -18.96 7.71 -5.36
C LEU A 324 -20.25 7.30 -4.65
N VAL A 325 -20.17 6.25 -3.83
CA VAL A 325 -21.26 5.74 -3.01
C VAL A 325 -20.71 5.45 -1.64
N GLU A 326 -21.25 6.11 -0.62
CA GLU A 326 -20.69 6.03 0.72
C GLU A 326 -21.73 5.47 1.71
N ASN A 327 -21.27 4.50 2.49
CA ASN A 327 -21.96 4.10 3.70
C ASN A 327 -21.60 5.05 4.84
N THR A 328 -22.56 5.28 5.72
CA THR A 328 -22.31 5.81 7.06
C THR A 328 -22.33 4.67 8.07
N LYS A 329 -21.74 4.88 9.26
CA LYS A 329 -21.88 3.97 10.39
C LYS A 329 -23.35 3.63 10.70
N ASN A 330 -24.24 4.62 10.54
CA ASN A 330 -25.68 4.44 10.76
C ASN A 330 -26.31 3.53 9.71
N ASP A 331 -25.87 3.61 8.45
CA ASP A 331 -26.34 2.70 7.39
C ASP A 331 -25.99 1.25 7.74
N ILE A 332 -24.72 0.99 8.06
CA ILE A 332 -24.25 -0.36 8.42
C ILE A 332 -24.98 -0.88 9.66
N THR A 333 -25.15 -0.06 10.69
CA THR A 333 -25.88 -0.42 11.91
C THR A 333 -27.36 -0.70 11.64
N ALA A 334 -27.95 -0.02 10.66
CA ALA A 334 -29.32 -0.27 10.20
C ALA A 334 -29.44 -1.45 9.22
N GLY A 335 -28.38 -2.23 9.01
CA GLY A 335 -28.37 -3.37 8.09
C GLY A 335 -28.43 -2.97 6.61
N LYS A 336 -27.92 -1.78 6.26
CA LYS A 336 -27.89 -1.26 4.89
C LYS A 336 -26.44 -1.13 4.41
N ASP A 337 -26.15 -1.70 3.26
CA ASP A 337 -24.89 -1.50 2.54
C ASP A 337 -25.23 -0.90 1.17
N LYS A 338 -25.19 0.43 1.09
CA LYS A 338 -25.54 1.20 -0.11
C LYS A 338 -24.62 0.88 -1.27
N VAL A 339 -23.35 0.55 -0.99
CA VAL A 339 -22.35 0.21 -2.00
C VAL A 339 -22.71 -1.12 -2.66
N MET A 340 -23.08 -2.13 -1.87
CA MET A 340 -23.58 -3.41 -2.38
C MET A 340 -24.89 -3.26 -3.16
N ASP A 341 -25.85 -2.52 -2.60
CA ASP A 341 -27.14 -2.25 -3.25
C ASP A 341 -26.92 -1.57 -4.62
N TYR A 342 -26.00 -0.60 -4.70
CA TYR A 342 -25.66 0.08 -5.94
C TYR A 342 -24.97 -0.84 -6.95
N ALA A 343 -24.02 -1.66 -6.51
CA ALA A 343 -23.29 -2.59 -7.39
C ALA A 343 -24.20 -3.63 -8.04
N ILE A 344 -25.15 -4.19 -7.28
CA ILE A 344 -26.14 -5.13 -7.82
C ILE A 344 -27.02 -4.42 -8.86
N ASN A 345 -27.51 -3.22 -8.55
CA ASN A 345 -28.32 -2.43 -9.49
C ASN A 345 -27.54 -2.01 -10.74
N PHE A 346 -26.22 -1.79 -10.62
CA PHE A 346 -25.36 -1.49 -11.76
C PHE A 346 -25.23 -2.70 -12.69
N LEU A 347 -25.02 -3.91 -12.14
CA LEU A 347 -24.84 -5.13 -12.93
C LEU A 347 -26.15 -5.76 -13.47
N ASN A 348 -27.31 -5.33 -12.95
CA ASN A 348 -28.62 -5.73 -13.49
C ASN A 348 -28.99 -5.02 -14.81
N LYS A 349 -28.26 -3.98 -15.19
CA LYS A 349 -28.46 -3.21 -16.43
C LYS A 349 -27.62 -3.79 -17.55
#